data_AF-A0A2J5PNC7-F1
#
_entry.id   AF-A0A2J5PNC7-F1
#
_cell.length_a   1.000
_cell.length_b   1.000
_cell.length_c   1.000
_cell.angle_alpha   90.00
_cell.angle_beta   90.00
_cell.angle_gamma   90.00
#
_symmetry.space_group_name_H-M   'P 1'
#
loop_
_entity.id
_entity.type
_entity.pdbx_description
1 polymer ?
#
loop_
_entity_poly.entity_id
_entity_poly.type
_entity_poly.pdbx_seq_one_letter_code
_entity_poly.pdbx_strand_id
1 'polypeptide(L)' 'IPHLQIERELNSGELINLTPGLFQRRMLYWHRFAPESRMMRRVTDALIDYGHKVLRQD' A
#
# COMPACT_ATOMS: atom_id res chain seq x y z
N ILE A 1 -7.17 9.55 -5.50
CA ILE A 1 -6.27 8.53 -6.11
C ILE A 1 -5.27 8.10 -5.04
N PRO A 2 -4.91 6.82 -4.89
CA PRO A 2 -3.89 6.39 -3.92
C PRO A 2 -2.57 7.15 -4.10
N HIS A 3 -2.01 7.66 -3.01
CA HIS A 3 -0.79 8.48 -3.03
C HIS A 3 0.37 7.80 -3.76
N LEU A 4 0.54 6.48 -3.56
CA LEU A 4 1.60 5.69 -4.19
C LEU A 4 1.53 5.72 -5.73
N GLN A 5 0.35 5.93 -6.32
CA GLN A 5 0.17 5.94 -7.78
C GLN A 5 0.39 7.31 -8.41
N ILE A 6 0.36 8.40 -7.65
CA ILE A 6 0.39 9.78 -8.18
C ILE A 6 1.55 10.61 -7.64
N GLU A 7 2.42 10.00 -6.81
CA GLU A 7 3.55 10.69 -6.19
C GLU A 7 4.46 11.32 -7.24
N ARG A 8 4.73 10.61 -8.34
CA ARG A 8 5.60 11.10 -9.40
C ARG A 8 5.03 12.32 -10.10
N GLU A 9 3.75 12.26 -10.46
CA GLU A 9 3.03 13.30 -11.19
C GLU A 9 2.80 14.54 -10.32
N LEU A 10 2.59 14.36 -9.01
CA LEU A 10 2.57 15.46 -8.06
C LEU A 10 3.95 16.14 -7.95
N ASN A 11 5.04 15.36 -7.92
CA ASN A 11 6.40 15.89 -7.84
C ASN A 11 6.85 16.56 -9.15
N SER A 12 6.37 16.10 -10.30
CA SER A 12 6.67 16.72 -11.61
C SER A 12 5.81 17.94 -11.92
N GLY A 13 4.72 18.16 -11.16
CA GLY A 13 3.73 19.21 -11.42
C GLY A 13 2.73 18.88 -12.53
N GLU A 14 2.73 17.64 -13.03
CA GLU A 14 1.72 17.13 -13.97
C GLU A 14 0.34 17.00 -13.29
N LEU A 15 0.33 16.70 -12.00
CA LEU A 15 -0.86 16.73 -11.15
C LEU A 15 -0.74 17.80 -10.07
N ILE A 16 -1.89 18.39 -9.72
CA ILE A 16 -2.03 19.36 -8.62
C ILE A 16 -3.09 18.86 -7.64
N ASN A 17 -2.79 18.94 -6.34
CA ASN A 17 -3.75 18.58 -5.29
C ASN A 17 -4.70 19.76 -5.00
N LEU A 18 -5.97 19.61 -5.35
CA LEU A 18 -7.02 20.62 -5.12
C LEU A 18 -7.59 20.62 -3.70
N THR A 19 -7.31 19.58 -2.91
CA THR A 19 -7.85 19.39 -1.56
C THR A 19 -6.73 18.97 -0.58
N PRO A 20 -5.75 19.84 -0.31
CA PRO A 20 -4.67 19.54 0.63
C PRO A 20 -5.25 19.20 2.02
N GLY A 21 -4.74 18.12 2.62
CA GLY A 21 -5.21 17.64 3.94
C GLY A 21 -6.45 16.74 3.90
N LEU A 22 -7.20 16.68 2.79
CA LEU A 22 -8.33 15.77 2.65
C LEU A 22 -7.88 14.45 2.02
N PHE A 23 -7.89 13.37 2.80
CA PHE A 23 -7.59 12.03 2.31
C PHE A 23 -8.35 10.98 3.10
N GLN A 24 -8.52 9.81 2.49
CA GLN A 24 -9.12 8.66 3.14
C GLN A 24 -8.02 7.65 3.52
N ARG A 25 -8.03 7.19 4.76
CA ARG A 25 -7.25 6.03 5.20
C ARG A 25 -8.09 4.77 5.08
N ARG A 26 -7.49 3.68 4.61
CA ARG A 26 -8.13 2.36 4.50
C ARG A 26 -7.15 1.30 4.98
N MET A 27 -7.62 0.44 5.89
CA MET A 27 -6.87 -0.73 6.32
C MET A 27 -6.95 -1.82 5.23
N LEU A 28 -5.79 -2.38 4.87
CA LEU A 28 -5.69 -3.49 3.92
C LEU A 28 -5.43 -4.79 4.68
N TYR A 29 -5.98 -5.88 4.17
CA TYR A 29 -5.86 -7.20 4.79
C TYR A 29 -5.39 -8.22 3.76
N TRP A 30 -4.51 -9.10 4.19
CA TRP A 30 -4.10 -10.29 3.44
C TRP A 30 -4.83 -11.51 4.02
N HIS A 31 -5.77 -12.06 3.26
CA HIS A 31 -6.47 -13.29 3.63
C HIS A 31 -5.78 -14.50 2.99
N ARG A 32 -5.56 -15.54 3.78
CA ARG A 32 -4.93 -16.79 3.33
C ARG A 32 -5.62 -18.01 3.91
N PHE A 33 -5.56 -19.13 3.18
CA PHE A 33 -6.11 -20.41 3.60
C PHE A 33 -5.24 -21.11 4.65
N ALA A 34 -5.86 -21.95 5.47
CA ALA A 34 -5.22 -22.82 6.45
C ALA A 34 -5.57 -24.30 6.20
N PRO A 35 -4.66 -25.25 6.50
CA PRO A 35 -3.31 -25.06 7.03
C PRO A 35 -2.34 -24.49 5.98
N GLU A 36 -1.34 -23.75 6.44
CA GLU A 36 -0.43 -23.02 5.56
C GLU A 36 0.73 -23.90 5.06
N SER A 37 0.97 -23.92 3.74
CA SER A 37 2.15 -24.54 3.16
C SER A 37 3.40 -23.69 3.41
N ARG A 38 4.60 -24.30 3.40
CA ARG A 38 5.86 -23.55 3.52
C ARG A 38 6.01 -22.46 2.44
N MET A 39 5.49 -22.71 1.23
CA MET A 39 5.47 -21.72 0.17
C MET A 39 4.56 -20.54 0.52
N MET A 40 3.34 -20.81 1.00
CA MET A 40 2.40 -19.75 1.37
C MET A 40 2.93 -18.88 2.52
N ARG A 41 3.67 -19.46 3.45
CA ARG A 41 4.36 -18.66 4.49
C ARG A 41 5.31 -17.64 3.88
N ARG A 42 6.16 -18.06 2.94
CA ARG A 42 7.10 -17.14 2.26
C ARG A 42 6.38 -16.03 1.48
N VAL A 43 5.24 -16.35 0.87
CA VAL A 43 4.40 -15.37 0.18
C VAL A 43 3.80 -14.37 1.18
N THR A 44 3.28 -14.87 2.31
CA THR A 44 2.76 -14.03 3.39
C THR A 44 3.83 -13.08 3.91
N ASP A 45 5.01 -13.60 4.25
CA ASP A 45 6.13 -12.78 4.75
C ASP A 45 6.50 -11.69 3.74
N ALA A 46 6.68 -12.06 2.46
CA ALA A 46 7.03 -11.10 1.41
C ALA A 46 5.96 -10.01 1.19
N LEU A 47 4.67 -10.36 1.28
CA LEU A 47 3.57 -9.41 1.10
C LEU A 47 3.49 -8.43 2.27
N ILE A 48 3.63 -8.91 3.50
CA ILE A 48 3.58 -8.06 4.69
C ILE A 48 4.81 -7.15 4.73
N ASP A 49 6.01 -7.68 4.49
CA ASP A 49 7.25 -6.90 4.49
C ASP A 49 7.24 -5.81 3.42
N TYR A 50 6.81 -6.16 2.20
CA TYR A 50 6.70 -5.17 1.13
C TYR A 50 5.61 -4.14 1.43
N GLY A 51 4.46 -4.59 1.95
CA GLY A 51 3.36 -3.73 2.35
C GLY A 51 3.78 -2.66 3.37
N HIS A 52 4.48 -3.06 4.44
CA HIS A 52 5.00 -2.12 5.45
C HIS A 52 6.01 -1.11 4.88
N LYS A 53 6.73 -1.47 3.81
CA LYS A 53 7.71 -0.58 3.17
C LYS A 53 7.05 0.50 2.29
N VAL A 54 5.98 0.16 1.56
CA VAL A 54 5.42 1.05 0.53
C VAL A 54 4.09 1.68 0.93
N LEU A 55 3.40 1.13 1.93
CA LEU A 55 2.16 1.67 2.46
C LEU A 55 2.43 2.47 3.72
N ARG A 56 1.73 3.60 3.86
CA ARG A 56 1.73 4.42 5.07
C ARG A 56 1.24 3.62 6.29
N GLN A 57 1.91 3.80 7.42
CA GLN A 57 1.64 3.10 8.69
C GLN A 57 1.09 4.03 9.79
N ASP A 58 0.95 5.32 9.47
CA ASP A 58 0.54 6.43 10.34
C ASP A 58 -0.97 6.76 10.28
#